data_AF-A0A1F7LFL1-F1
#
_entry.id   AF-A0A1F7LFL1-F1
#
_cell.length_a   1.000
_cell.length_b   1.000
_cell.length_c   1.000
_cell.angle_alpha   90.00
_cell.angle_beta   90.00
_cell.angle_gamma   90.00
#
_symmetry.space_group_name_H-M   'P 1'
#
loop_
_entity.id
_entity.type
_entity.pdbx_description
1 polymer ?
#
loop_
_entity_poly.entity_id
_entity_poly.type
_entity_poly.pdbx_seq_one_letter_code
_entity_poly.pdbx_strand_id
1 'polypeptide(L)'
;MATATVRRKKITPVPVRFGEEERGFLRMIEARASAESRSVSGQLKYFARLGMIAKDNPDLPLSFIEDVLIAQEESKAGLGRPYQWGVIGS
;
A
#
# COMPACT_ATOMS: atom_id res chain seq x y z
N MET A 1 23.92 17.64 -21.12
CA MET A 1 22.87 17.20 -20.17
C MET A 1 22.36 15.84 -20.64
N ALA A 2 22.69 14.76 -19.92
CA ALA A 2 22.35 13.40 -20.35
C ALA A 2 20.95 13.00 -19.86
N THR A 3 20.05 12.70 -20.79
CA THR A 3 18.68 12.27 -20.53
C THR A 3 18.68 10.85 -19.96
N ALA A 4 18.39 10.70 -18.66
CA ALA A 4 18.31 9.39 -18.02
C ALA A 4 17.14 8.58 -18.61
N THR A 5 17.44 7.52 -19.36
CA THR A 5 16.44 6.60 -19.90
C THR A 5 15.92 5.70 -18.78
N VAL A 6 14.68 5.92 -18.33
CA VAL A 6 14.01 5.08 -17.32
C VAL A 6 13.69 3.71 -17.92
N ARG A 7 14.41 2.67 -17.48
CA ARG A 7 14.20 1.29 -17.89
C ARG A 7 12.87 0.78 -17.30
N ARG A 8 11.83 0.60 -18.11
CA ARG A 8 10.55 0.04 -17.64
C ARG A 8 10.73 -1.42 -17.21
N LYS A 9 10.35 -1.72 -15.96
CA LYS A 9 10.33 -3.09 -15.40
C LYS A 9 9.30 -3.92 -16.18
N LYS A 10 9.69 -5.12 -16.65
CA LYS A 10 8.74 -6.06 -17.28
C LYS A 10 7.73 -6.52 -16.22
N ILE A 11 6.45 -6.25 -16.46
CA ILE A 11 5.35 -6.71 -15.58
C ILE A 11 4.84 -8.02 -16.17
N THR A 12 4.88 -9.11 -15.39
CA THR A 12 4.20 -10.35 -15.74
C THR A 12 2.73 -10.24 -15.32
N PRO A 13 1.76 -10.23 -16.25
CA PRO A 13 0.36 -10.20 -15.89
C PRO A 13 -0.05 -11.56 -15.30
N VAL A 14 -0.48 -11.56 -14.04
CA VAL A 14 -1.07 -12.73 -13.38
C VAL A 14 -2.58 -12.55 -13.39
N PRO A 15 -3.33 -13.31 -14.22
CA PRO A 15 -4.79 -13.22 -14.23
C PRO A 15 -5.36 -13.85 -12.95
N VAL A 16 -6.25 -13.15 -12.27
CA VAL A 16 -7.03 -13.67 -11.14
C VAL A 16 -8.45 -13.91 -11.64
N ARG A 17 -8.94 -15.15 -11.49
CA ARG A 17 -10.28 -15.55 -11.92
C ARG A 17 -11.21 -15.53 -10.71
N PHE A 18 -12.41 -15.00 -10.90
CA PHE A 18 -13.48 -15.01 -9.91
C PHE A 18 -14.63 -15.89 -10.43
N GLY A 19 -15.15 -16.76 -9.58
CA GLY A 19 -16.31 -17.58 -9.87
C GLY A 19 -17.63 -16.81 -9.74
N GLU A 20 -18.73 -17.45 -10.13
CA GLU A 20 -20.09 -16.89 -10.07
C GLU A 20 -20.50 -16.51 -8.63
N GLU A 21 -20.08 -17.30 -7.64
CA GLU A 21 -20.33 -17.10 -6.22
C GLU A 21 -19.58 -15.88 -5.65
N GLU A 22 -18.44 -15.55 -6.23
CA GLU A 22 -17.57 -14.47 -5.75
C GLU A 22 -17.91 -13.11 -6.38
N ARG A 23 -18.96 -13.04 -7.22
CA ARG A 23 -19.38 -11.79 -7.87
C ARG A 23 -19.68 -10.68 -6.88
N GLY A 24 -20.30 -11.00 -5.75
CA GLY A 24 -20.53 -10.05 -4.67
C GLY A 24 -19.22 -9.49 -4.11
N PHE A 25 -18.24 -10.37 -3.89
CA PHE A 25 -16.92 -10.01 -3.41
C PHE A 25 -16.15 -9.14 -4.41
N LEU A 26 -16.20 -9.49 -5.71
CA LEU A 26 -15.59 -8.69 -6.76
C LEU A 26 -16.17 -7.27 -6.81
N ARG A 27 -17.49 -7.13 -6.72
CA ARG A 27 -18.16 -5.81 -6.65
C ARG A 27 -17.71 -4.97 -5.46
N MET A 28 -17.49 -5.60 -4.29
CA MET A 28 -16.96 -4.90 -3.12
C MET A 28 -15.54 -4.38 -3.37
N ILE A 29 -14.67 -5.18 -4.02
CA ILE A 29 -13.32 -4.75 -4.38
C ILE A 29 -13.39 -3.59 -5.38
N GLU A 30 -14.25 -3.66 -6.39
CA GLU A 30 -14.43 -2.59 -7.39
C GLU A 30 -14.87 -1.27 -6.74
N ALA A 31 -15.86 -1.30 -5.86
CA ALA A 31 -16.34 -0.12 -5.15
C ALA A 31 -15.22 0.51 -4.32
N ARG A 32 -14.44 -0.30 -3.61
CA ARG A 32 -13.35 0.17 -2.75
C ARG A 32 -12.16 0.67 -3.55
N ALA A 33 -11.84 0.02 -4.67
CA ALA A 33 -10.85 0.50 -5.62
C ALA A 33 -11.22 1.89 -6.15
N SER A 34 -12.49 2.10 -6.51
CA SER A 34 -12.99 3.42 -6.95
C SER A 34 -12.89 4.47 -5.85
N ALA A 35 -13.26 4.13 -4.60
CA ALA A 35 -13.21 5.06 -3.47
C ALA A 35 -11.76 5.48 -3.13
N GLU A 36 -10.82 4.54 -3.22
CA GLU A 36 -9.41 4.75 -2.88
C GLU A 36 -8.57 5.15 -4.10
N SER A 37 -9.20 5.48 -5.24
CA SER A 37 -8.56 5.91 -6.49
C SER A 37 -7.50 4.91 -7.00
N ARG A 38 -7.78 3.62 -6.91
CA ARG A 38 -6.94 2.52 -7.41
C ARG A 38 -7.66 1.72 -8.50
N SER A 39 -6.89 1.03 -9.34
CA SER A 39 -7.47 -0.02 -10.21
C SER A 39 -7.87 -1.24 -9.38
N VAL A 40 -8.77 -2.08 -9.89
CA VAL A 40 -9.18 -3.33 -9.22
C VAL A 40 -7.98 -4.22 -8.89
N SER A 41 -7.06 -4.39 -9.86
CA SER A 41 -5.80 -5.11 -9.63
C SER A 41 -4.91 -4.42 -8.59
N GLY A 42 -4.89 -3.09 -8.57
CA GLY A 42 -4.18 -2.30 -7.56
C GLY A 42 -4.73 -2.53 -6.16
N GLN A 43 -6.05 -2.55 -6.01
CA GLN A 43 -6.71 -2.80 -4.74
C GLN A 43 -6.51 -4.23 -4.26
N LEU A 44 -6.54 -5.21 -5.16
CA LEU A 44 -6.25 -6.59 -4.81
C LEU A 44 -4.79 -6.76 -4.32
N LYS A 45 -3.83 -6.11 -5.00
CA LYS A 45 -2.43 -6.08 -4.55
C LYS A 45 -2.26 -5.41 -3.19
N TYR A 46 -3.02 -4.33 -2.95
CA TYR A 46 -3.03 -3.65 -1.66
C TYR A 46 -3.49 -4.61 -0.55
N PHE A 47 -4.64 -5.26 -0.70
CA PHE A 47 -5.13 -6.24 0.27
C PHE A 47 -4.19 -7.42 0.47
N ALA A 48 -3.61 -7.97 -0.62
CA ALA A 48 -2.65 -9.05 -0.51
C ALA A 48 -1.40 -8.63 0.27
N ARG A 49 -0.84 -7.45 -0.01
CA ARG A 49 0.31 -6.92 0.73
C ARG A 49 -0.02 -6.71 2.20
N LEU A 50 -1.17 -6.11 2.48
CA LEU A 50 -1.61 -5.82 3.85
C LEU A 50 -1.86 -7.11 4.65
N GLY A 51 -2.52 -8.10 4.05
CA GLY A 51 -2.77 -9.40 4.67
C GLY A 51 -1.50 -10.20 4.96
N MET A 52 -0.48 -10.12 4.09
CA MET A 52 0.82 -10.75 4.35
C MET A 52 1.51 -10.09 5.55
N ILE A 53 1.55 -8.76 5.61
CA ILE A 53 2.16 -8.04 6.75
C ILE A 53 1.40 -8.34 8.05
N ALA A 54 0.06 -8.32 8.02
CA ALA A 54 -0.76 -8.61 9.19
C ALA A 54 -0.61 -10.07 9.67
N LYS A 55 -0.43 -11.02 8.76
CA LYS A 55 -0.16 -12.42 9.10
C LYS A 55 1.20 -12.59 9.77
N ASP A 56 2.22 -11.87 9.31
CA ASP A 56 3.56 -11.91 9.88
C ASP A 56 3.65 -11.15 11.23
N ASN A 57 2.73 -10.22 11.49
CA ASN A 57 2.68 -9.38 12.69
C ASN A 57 1.27 -9.41 13.32
N PRO A 58 0.83 -10.55 13.89
CA PRO A 58 -0.56 -10.77 14.32
C PRO A 58 -0.96 -9.94 15.54
N ASP A 59 0.00 -9.42 16.28
CA ASP A 59 -0.15 -8.57 17.46
C ASP A 59 -0.35 -7.09 17.09
N LEU A 60 -0.04 -6.70 15.85
CA LEU A 60 -0.20 -5.33 15.39
C LEU A 60 -1.59 -5.10 14.80
N PRO A 61 -2.34 -4.08 15.27
CA PRO A 61 -3.59 -3.69 14.65
C PRO A 61 -3.39 -3.29 13.18
N LEU A 62 -4.38 -3.61 12.33
CA LEU A 62 -4.33 -3.30 10.91
C LEU A 62 -4.12 -1.81 10.63
N SER A 63 -4.80 -0.95 11.39
CA SER A 63 -4.67 0.51 11.27
C SER A 63 -3.23 0.98 11.53
N PHE A 64 -2.54 0.38 12.51
CA PHE A 64 -1.15 0.71 12.78
C PHE A 64 -0.23 0.32 11.62
N ILE A 65 -0.47 -0.84 10.99
CA ILE A 65 0.27 -1.26 9.80
C ILE A 65 0.04 -0.26 8.65
N GLU A 66 -1.20 0.18 8.43
CA GLU A 66 -1.53 1.18 7.41
C GLU A 66 -0.81 2.52 7.68
N ASP A 67 -0.86 3.01 8.91
CA ASP A 67 -0.19 4.25 9.33
C ASP A 67 1.32 4.18 9.10
N VAL A 68 1.96 3.06 9.44
CA VAL A 68 3.40 2.85 9.21
C VAL A 68 3.73 2.85 7.71
N LEU A 69 2.89 2.22 6.88
CA LEU A 69 3.10 2.21 5.43
C LEU A 69 2.98 3.63 4.83
N ILE A 70 2.02 4.42 5.31
CA ILE A 70 1.87 5.83 4.92
C ILE A 70 3.11 6.62 5.36
N ALA A 71 3.51 6.51 6.62
CA ALA A 71 4.68 7.19 7.17
C ALA A 71 5.97 6.85 6.41
N GLN A 72 6.13 5.61 5.94
CA GLN A 72 7.26 5.21 5.09
C GLN A 72 7.26 5.94 3.75
N GLU A 73 6.11 6.10 3.10
CA GLU A 73 6.02 6.81 1.82
C GLU A 73 6.19 8.33 2.00
N GLU A 74 5.62 8.90 3.06
CA GLU A 74 5.85 10.30 3.46
C GLU A 74 7.33 10.57 3.73
N SER A 75 8.01 9.67 4.43
CA SER A 75 9.45 9.76 4.69
C SER A 75 10.26 9.73 3.39
N LYS A 76 9.94 8.83 2.45
CA LYS A 76 10.58 8.79 1.12
C LYS A 76 10.31 10.04 0.29
N ALA A 77 9.13 10.63 0.45
CA ALA A 77 8.76 11.89 -0.18
C ALA A 77 9.41 13.12 0.49
N GLY A 78 10.15 12.94 1.60
CA GLY A 78 10.77 14.04 2.34
C GLY A 78 9.79 14.86 3.16
N LEU A 79 8.58 14.34 3.43
CA LEU A 79 7.54 15.01 4.23
C LEU A 79 7.72 14.82 5.75
N GLY A 80 8.73 14.04 6.16
CA GLY A 80 9.05 13.84 7.57
C GLY A 80 9.58 15.11 8.24
N ARG A 81 9.27 15.28 9.53
CA ARG A 81 9.83 16.35 10.35
C ARG A 81 10.96 15.81 11.22
N PRO A 82 12.09 16.52 11.37
CA PRO A 82 13.12 16.12 12.31
C PRO A 82 12.55 16.13 13.72
N TYR A 83 12.75 15.03 14.45
CA TYR A 83 12.39 14.96 15.85
C TYR A 83 13.25 15.95 16.64
N GLN A 84 12.63 16.95 17.26
CA GLN A 84 13.35 17.87 18.15
C GLN A 84 13.39 17.25 19.55
N TRP A 85 14.52 16.62 19.86
CA TRP A 85 14.79 16.12 21.19
C TRP A 85 14.96 17.31 22.14
N GLY A 86 14.07 17.42 23.13
CA GLY A 86 14.17 18.46 24.15
C GLY A 86 15.45 18.29 24.96
N VAL A 87 16.35 19.26 24.88
CA VAL A 87 17.27 19.53 25.99
C VAL A 87 16.38 20.02 27.11
N ILE A 88 16.07 19.15 28.07
CA ILE A 88 15.53 19.58 29.36
C ILE A 88 16.62 20.50 29.92
N GLY A 89 16.35 21.81 29.90
CA GLY A 89 17.33 22.83 30.24
C GLY A 89 17.94 22.56 31.61
N SER A 90 19.26 22.55 31.65
CA SER A 90 20.07 22.86 32.83
C SER A 90 20.52 24.31 32.73
#